data_AF-A0A524PVM5-F1
#
_entry.id   AF-A0A524PVM5-F1
#
_cell.length_a   1.000
_cell.length_b   1.000
_cell.length_c   1.000
_cell.angle_alpha   90.00
_cell.angle_beta   90.00
_cell.angle_gamma   90.00
#
_symmetry.space_group_name_H-M   'P 1'
#
loop_
_entity.id
_entity.type
_entity.pdbx_description
1 polymer ?
#
loop_
_entity_poly.entity_id
_entity_poly.type
_entity_poly.pdbx_seq_one_letter_code
_entity_poly.pdbx_strand_id
1 'polypeptide(L)'
;MKKVILLSLVIVFSVGIIVGQDQYIFPNGGGTSKLFIKEIIKLTGKERPKICFLPTASGDSERSIIRWYELVHDLSVEPSVQRVWISSYGQKESFEEVLLNVDAIVVGGGNTLNMMAIWKAQGIDVVLKKALEKGIVLAGGSAGSLCWFENGTTDSRPIELSVVEGLGFLPFSHSPHYHSEEFRRPLYHKNIENGIFQAGYAMDNNSGIIFKNGKPFRVVSLDEENNSYYVYMKDGKVVEEKLKSIILK
;
A
#
# COMPACT_ATOMS: atom_id res chain seq x y z
N MET A 1 36.89 61.03 25.13
CA MET A 1 37.21 59.59 25.01
C MET A 1 35.92 58.78 24.96
N LYS A 2 35.73 58.05 23.83
CA LYS A 2 34.84 56.91 23.53
C LYS A 2 33.35 56.97 23.92
N LYS A 3 32.50 57.23 22.92
CA LYS A 3 31.07 56.84 22.90
C LYS A 3 30.97 55.33 22.61
N VAL A 4 30.29 54.58 23.45
CA VAL A 4 29.96 53.16 23.22
C VAL A 4 28.61 53.11 22.51
N ILE A 5 28.59 52.56 21.31
CA ILE A 5 27.36 52.25 20.56
C ILE A 5 27.03 50.80 20.84
N LEU A 6 25.89 50.56 21.50
CA LEU A 6 25.38 49.21 21.76
C LEU A 6 24.53 48.78 20.55
N LEU A 7 25.06 47.89 19.71
CA LEU A 7 24.29 47.25 18.64
C LEU A 7 23.49 46.08 19.24
N SER A 8 22.17 46.19 19.24
CA SER A 8 21.27 45.09 19.57
C SER A 8 21.12 44.18 18.34
N LEU A 9 21.68 42.97 18.40
CA LEU A 9 21.46 41.96 17.37
C LEU A 9 20.10 41.30 17.60
N VAL A 10 19.12 41.59 16.74
CA VAL A 10 17.84 40.87 16.72
C VAL A 10 18.01 39.63 15.87
N ILE A 11 18.11 38.47 16.51
CA ILE A 11 18.10 37.17 15.83
C ILE A 11 16.63 36.79 15.60
N VAL A 12 16.18 36.86 14.35
CA VAL A 12 14.88 36.34 13.93
C VAL A 12 15.04 34.85 13.68
N PHE A 13 14.49 34.01 14.58
CA PHE A 13 14.32 32.59 14.31
C PHE A 13 13.13 32.39 13.37
N SER A 14 13.40 32.16 12.09
CA SER A 14 12.41 31.60 11.18
C SER A 14 12.20 30.13 11.54
N VAL A 15 11.11 29.83 12.25
CA VAL A 15 10.62 28.46 12.42
C VAL A 15 10.10 28.00 11.06
N GLY A 16 10.98 27.42 10.25
CA GLY A 16 10.56 26.69 9.06
C GLY A 16 9.72 25.51 9.52
N ILE A 17 8.42 25.52 9.21
CA ILE A 17 7.60 24.31 9.28
C ILE A 17 8.20 23.36 8.25
N ILE A 18 8.95 22.36 8.71
CA ILE A 18 9.33 21.23 7.86
C ILE A 18 8.02 20.51 7.54
N VAL A 19 7.43 20.83 6.40
CA VAL A 19 6.32 20.06 5.86
C VAL A 19 6.95 18.74 5.43
N GLY A 20 6.68 17.67 6.18
CA GLY A 20 7.09 16.33 5.80
C GLY A 20 6.57 16.00 4.40
N GLN A 21 7.35 15.23 3.63
CA GLN A 21 6.92 14.77 2.32
C GLN A 21 5.63 13.96 2.45
N ASP A 22 4.68 14.19 1.54
CA ASP A 22 3.41 13.46 1.56
C ASP A 22 3.64 11.96 1.38
N GLN A 23 3.01 11.17 2.24
CA GLN A 23 3.08 9.72 2.24
C GLN A 23 1.87 9.14 1.51
N TYR A 24 2.11 8.35 0.47
CA TYR A 24 1.05 7.75 -0.33
C TYR A 24 1.05 6.22 -0.21
N ILE A 25 -0.14 5.67 0.06
CA ILE A 25 -0.40 4.23 -0.02
C ILE A 25 -1.61 4.03 -0.93
N PHE A 26 -1.49 3.18 -1.95
CA PHE A 26 -2.56 2.88 -2.90
C PHE A 26 -2.89 1.37 -2.95
N PRO A 27 -3.65 0.88 -1.96
CA PRO A 27 -4.30 -0.43 -2.02
C PRO A 27 -5.38 -0.50 -3.10
N ASN A 28 -5.52 -1.67 -3.74
CA ASN A 28 -6.65 -2.04 -4.60
C ASN A 28 -7.13 -3.47 -4.32
N GLY A 29 -8.43 -3.73 -4.46
CA GLY A 29 -9.01 -5.02 -4.06
C GLY A 29 -8.53 -6.21 -4.89
N GLY A 30 -7.97 -5.98 -6.07
CA GLY A 30 -7.47 -7.00 -7.00
C GLY A 30 -7.57 -6.50 -8.44
N GLY A 31 -7.02 -7.27 -9.39
CA GLY A 31 -7.07 -6.89 -10.81
C GLY A 31 -6.15 -5.73 -11.16
N THR A 32 -4.87 -5.78 -10.73
CA THR A 32 -3.86 -4.76 -11.09
C THR A 32 -3.90 -4.47 -12.59
N SER A 33 -4.10 -3.19 -12.93
CA SER A 33 -4.29 -2.75 -14.32
C SER A 33 -3.35 -1.62 -14.68
N LYS A 34 -3.20 -1.38 -15.99
CA LYS A 34 -2.39 -0.28 -16.52
C LYS A 34 -2.88 1.08 -16.03
N LEU A 35 -4.18 1.23 -15.79
CA LEU A 35 -4.77 2.47 -15.26
C LEU A 35 -4.34 2.73 -13.81
N PHE A 36 -4.25 1.69 -12.98
CA PHE A 36 -3.69 1.83 -11.64
C PHE A 36 -2.21 2.17 -11.65
N ILE A 37 -1.42 1.57 -12.56
CA ILE A 37 -0.01 1.96 -12.71
C ILE A 37 0.13 3.42 -13.13
N LYS A 38 -0.74 3.92 -14.03
CA LYS A 38 -0.78 5.34 -14.39
C LYS A 38 -1.10 6.25 -13.21
N GLU A 39 -2.00 5.87 -12.31
CA GLU A 39 -2.23 6.65 -11.08
C GLU A 39 -0.99 6.60 -10.16
N ILE A 40 -0.31 5.47 -10.02
CA ILE A 40 0.95 5.37 -9.27
C ILE A 40 2.00 6.32 -9.84
N ILE A 41 2.19 6.34 -11.18
CA ILE A 41 3.10 7.26 -11.85
C ILE A 41 2.76 8.72 -11.50
N LYS A 42 1.49 9.11 -11.57
CA LYS A 42 1.05 10.47 -11.19
C LYS A 42 1.39 10.80 -9.74
N LEU A 43 1.23 9.85 -8.81
CA LEU A 43 1.55 10.05 -7.39
C LEU A 43 3.04 10.26 -7.15
N THR A 44 3.92 9.68 -7.96
CA THR A 44 5.37 9.93 -7.86
C THR A 44 5.78 11.36 -8.24
N GLY A 45 4.96 12.05 -9.04
CA GLY A 45 5.29 13.37 -9.59
C GLY A 45 6.42 13.37 -10.64
N LYS A 46 6.84 12.20 -11.13
CA LYS A 46 7.94 12.05 -12.11
C LYS A 46 7.42 11.61 -13.48
N GLU A 47 8.11 12.04 -14.52
CA GLU A 47 7.80 11.67 -15.91
C GLU A 47 8.13 10.20 -16.23
N ARG A 48 9.22 9.70 -15.65
CA ARG A 48 9.69 8.32 -15.81
C ARG A 48 10.16 7.75 -14.46
N PRO A 49 9.24 7.42 -13.53
CA PRO A 49 9.60 6.94 -12.20
C PRO A 49 10.22 5.54 -12.23
N LYS A 50 11.10 5.27 -11.27
CA LYS A 50 11.56 3.92 -10.92
C LYS A 50 10.49 3.20 -10.12
N ILE A 51 9.97 2.09 -10.64
CA ILE A 51 8.94 1.31 -9.95
C ILE A 51 9.44 -0.11 -9.71
N CYS A 52 9.57 -0.48 -8.44
CA CYS A 52 9.95 -1.83 -8.04
C CYS A 52 8.72 -2.68 -7.76
N PHE A 53 8.68 -3.88 -8.34
CA PHE A 53 7.67 -4.88 -8.02
C PHE A 53 8.19 -5.90 -7.00
N LEU A 54 7.38 -6.20 -5.99
CA LEU A 54 7.65 -7.18 -4.92
C LEU A 54 6.69 -8.37 -5.09
N PRO A 55 7.14 -9.47 -5.71
CA PRO A 55 6.31 -10.66 -5.97
C PRO A 55 6.22 -11.62 -4.78
N THR A 56 6.68 -11.23 -3.58
CA THR A 56 6.90 -12.12 -2.43
C THR A 56 5.66 -12.95 -2.06
N ALA A 57 4.46 -12.36 -2.11
CA ALA A 57 3.20 -13.09 -1.83
C ALA A 57 2.99 -14.29 -2.76
N SER A 58 3.51 -14.24 -3.99
CA SER A 58 3.45 -15.33 -4.95
C SER A 58 4.66 -16.28 -4.90
N GLY A 59 5.53 -16.15 -3.90
CA GLY A 59 6.75 -16.96 -3.81
C GLY A 59 7.79 -16.61 -4.87
N ASP A 60 7.91 -15.33 -5.24
CA ASP A 60 8.72 -14.87 -6.38
C ASP A 60 8.41 -15.61 -7.69
N SER A 61 7.12 -15.87 -7.95
CA SER A 61 6.69 -16.56 -9.16
C SER A 61 7.18 -15.87 -10.42
N GLU A 62 7.91 -16.61 -11.27
CA GLU A 62 8.35 -16.12 -12.58
C GLU A 62 7.15 -15.65 -13.44
N ARG A 63 5.99 -16.30 -13.30
CA ARG A 63 4.76 -15.88 -13.98
C ARG A 63 4.31 -14.48 -13.54
N SER A 64 4.36 -14.20 -12.24
CA SER A 64 4.01 -12.86 -11.70
C SER A 64 5.00 -11.81 -12.19
N ILE A 65 6.29 -12.16 -12.24
CA ILE A 65 7.37 -11.28 -12.70
C ILE A 65 7.21 -10.94 -14.19
N ILE A 66 6.96 -11.94 -15.04
CA ILE A 66 6.71 -11.73 -16.48
C ILE A 66 5.49 -10.83 -16.68
N ARG A 67 4.37 -11.11 -15.99
CA ARG A 67 3.16 -10.29 -16.05
C ARG A 67 3.39 -8.85 -15.62
N TRP A 68 4.25 -8.62 -14.63
CA TRP A 68 4.64 -7.27 -14.23
C TRP A 68 5.31 -6.51 -15.38
N TYR A 69 6.31 -7.11 -16.03
CA TYR A 69 6.97 -6.47 -17.17
C TYR A 69 6.02 -6.29 -18.36
N GLU A 70 5.16 -7.27 -18.67
CA GLU A 70 4.11 -7.13 -19.69
C GLU A 70 3.14 -5.98 -19.39
N LEU A 71 2.79 -5.77 -18.12
CA LEU A 71 1.87 -4.71 -17.72
C LEU A 71 2.43 -3.30 -17.98
N VAL A 72 3.75 -3.14 -17.84
CA VAL A 72 4.42 -1.82 -17.83
C VAL A 72 5.32 -1.55 -19.03
N HIS A 73 5.47 -2.51 -19.96
CA HIS A 73 6.42 -2.42 -21.08
C HIS A 73 6.25 -1.18 -21.98
N ASP A 74 5.04 -0.65 -22.10
CA ASP A 74 4.67 0.52 -22.91
C ASP A 74 4.36 1.77 -22.07
N LEU A 75 4.67 1.74 -20.78
CA LEU A 75 4.56 2.89 -19.89
C LEU A 75 5.91 3.59 -19.74
N SER A 76 5.89 4.90 -19.49
CA SER A 76 7.08 5.67 -19.16
C SER A 76 7.53 5.38 -17.72
N VAL A 77 8.17 4.24 -17.51
CA VAL A 77 8.72 3.81 -16.20
C VAL A 77 10.11 3.18 -16.35
N GLU A 78 10.83 3.10 -15.24
CA GLU A 78 12.00 2.24 -15.07
C GLU A 78 11.58 1.06 -14.16
N PRO A 79 11.14 -0.07 -14.74
CA PRO A 79 10.63 -1.18 -13.95
C PRO A 79 11.77 -2.04 -13.40
N SER A 80 11.64 -2.46 -12.14
CA SER A 80 12.54 -3.45 -11.53
C SER A 80 11.74 -4.45 -10.69
N VAL A 81 12.41 -5.51 -10.23
CA VAL A 81 11.83 -6.53 -9.35
C VAL A 81 12.79 -6.84 -8.22
N GLN A 82 12.31 -6.81 -6.99
CA GLN A 82 13.06 -7.29 -5.82
C GLN A 82 12.51 -8.65 -5.39
N ARG A 83 13.29 -9.70 -5.67
CA ARG A 83 13.05 -11.08 -5.20
C ARG A 83 13.50 -11.23 -3.75
N VAL A 84 12.89 -12.13 -2.99
CA VAL A 84 13.31 -12.46 -1.62
C VAL A 84 13.96 -13.84 -1.54
N TRP A 85 13.69 -14.73 -2.51
CA TRP A 85 14.33 -16.03 -2.63
C TRP A 85 15.66 -15.87 -3.40
N ILE A 86 16.66 -15.35 -2.70
CA ILE A 86 17.94 -14.93 -3.29
C ILE A 86 19.13 -15.71 -2.73
N SER A 87 20.26 -15.58 -3.42
CA SER A 87 21.58 -16.00 -2.94
C SER A 87 22.48 -14.77 -2.85
N SER A 88 23.26 -14.66 -1.77
CA SER A 88 24.24 -13.58 -1.57
C SER A 88 25.37 -13.58 -2.61
N TYR A 89 25.54 -14.68 -3.35
CA TYR A 89 26.43 -14.71 -4.52
C TYR A 89 25.87 -13.90 -5.69
N GLY A 90 24.55 -13.89 -5.89
CA GLY A 90 23.87 -13.25 -7.01
C GLY A 90 23.30 -11.86 -6.72
N GLN A 91 22.90 -11.58 -5.47
CA GLN A 91 22.44 -10.25 -5.06
C GLN A 91 23.48 -9.60 -4.14
N LYS A 92 23.98 -8.42 -4.54
CA LYS A 92 24.99 -7.66 -3.80
C LYS A 92 24.42 -6.47 -3.04
N GLU A 93 23.38 -5.84 -3.57
CA GLU A 93 22.64 -4.79 -2.88
C GLU A 93 21.72 -5.39 -1.82
N SER A 94 21.68 -4.77 -0.65
CA SER A 94 20.72 -5.08 0.41
C SER A 94 19.30 -4.72 0.00
N PHE A 95 18.30 -5.27 0.69
CA PHE A 95 16.91 -4.87 0.48
C PHE A 95 16.69 -3.38 0.72
N GLU A 96 17.42 -2.78 1.66
CA GLU A 96 17.32 -1.34 1.95
C GLU A 96 17.86 -0.50 0.78
N GLU A 97 19.00 -0.86 0.21
CA GLU A 97 19.57 -0.16 -0.94
C GLU A 97 18.63 -0.21 -2.15
N VAL A 98 18.05 -1.38 -2.45
CA VAL A 98 17.14 -1.52 -3.59
C VAL A 98 15.83 -0.78 -3.34
N LEU A 99 15.17 -1.02 -2.21
CA LEU A 99 13.83 -0.50 -1.94
C LEU A 99 13.79 0.99 -1.59
N LEU A 100 14.92 1.58 -1.19
CA LEU A 100 15.01 3.03 -0.95
C LEU A 100 15.55 3.82 -2.17
N ASN A 101 15.90 3.15 -3.27
CA ASN A 101 16.39 3.76 -4.52
C ASN A 101 15.34 3.73 -5.65
N VAL A 102 14.06 3.76 -5.29
CA VAL A 102 12.93 3.77 -6.22
C VAL A 102 11.91 4.82 -5.82
N ASP A 103 10.96 5.10 -6.73
CA ASP A 103 9.94 6.13 -6.54
C ASP A 103 8.59 5.54 -6.13
N ALA A 104 8.36 4.27 -6.50
CA ALA A 104 7.22 3.50 -6.07
C ALA A 104 7.57 2.02 -5.87
N ILE A 105 6.84 1.40 -4.95
CA ILE A 105 6.89 -0.04 -4.67
C ILE A 105 5.48 -0.61 -4.89
N VAL A 106 5.37 -1.59 -5.79
CA VAL A 106 4.13 -2.31 -6.08
C VAL A 106 4.24 -3.73 -5.56
N VAL A 107 3.37 -4.12 -4.63
CA VAL A 107 3.34 -5.46 -4.06
C VAL A 107 2.29 -6.31 -4.78
N GLY A 108 2.71 -7.51 -5.19
CA GLY A 108 1.85 -8.47 -5.87
C GLY A 108 0.87 -9.20 -4.95
N GLY A 109 -0.10 -9.89 -5.56
CA GLY A 109 -1.02 -10.79 -4.86
C GLY A 109 -0.41 -12.17 -4.57
N GLY A 110 -1.10 -12.96 -3.75
CA GLY A 110 -0.69 -14.31 -3.36
C GLY A 110 -1.01 -14.60 -1.88
N ASN A 111 -0.14 -15.34 -1.20
CA ASN A 111 -0.32 -15.70 0.20
C ASN A 111 0.22 -14.62 1.15
N THR A 112 -0.68 -13.82 1.72
CA THR A 112 -0.30 -12.72 2.64
C THR A 112 0.38 -13.21 3.89
N LEU A 113 -0.05 -14.33 4.47
CA LEU A 113 0.55 -14.88 5.70
C LEU A 113 2.04 -15.18 5.51
N ASN A 114 2.36 -15.90 4.45
CA ASN A 114 3.73 -16.29 4.13
C ASN A 114 4.59 -15.07 3.80
N MET A 115 4.05 -14.13 3.00
CA MET A 115 4.73 -12.87 2.69
C MET A 115 5.12 -12.11 3.97
N MET A 116 4.18 -11.93 4.89
CA MET A 116 4.41 -11.20 6.14
C MET A 116 5.44 -11.90 7.02
N ALA A 117 5.40 -13.22 7.13
CA ALA A 117 6.39 -14.00 7.88
C ALA A 117 7.80 -13.84 7.30
N ILE A 118 7.92 -13.91 5.97
CA ILE A 118 9.20 -13.75 5.26
C ILE A 118 9.73 -12.33 5.40
N TRP A 119 8.89 -11.31 5.23
CA TRP A 119 9.31 -9.92 5.35
C TRP A 119 9.81 -9.58 6.76
N LYS A 120 9.13 -10.03 7.81
CA LYS A 120 9.59 -9.88 9.19
C LYS A 120 10.95 -10.57 9.42
N ALA A 121 11.11 -11.79 8.90
CA ALA A 121 12.37 -12.52 9.03
C ALA A 121 13.55 -11.86 8.29
N GLN A 122 13.27 -11.15 7.18
CA GLN A 122 14.26 -10.50 6.34
C GLN A 122 14.44 -9.00 6.65
N GLY A 123 13.67 -8.44 7.60
CA GLY A 123 13.68 -7.00 7.94
C GLY A 123 13.10 -6.09 6.85
N ILE A 124 12.37 -6.65 5.87
CA ILE A 124 11.77 -5.89 4.76
C ILE A 124 10.62 -5.02 5.26
N ASP A 125 9.90 -5.44 6.30
CA ASP A 125 8.87 -4.66 6.98
C ASP A 125 9.39 -3.30 7.48
N VAL A 126 10.58 -3.30 8.09
CA VAL A 126 11.27 -2.08 8.55
C VAL A 126 11.68 -1.21 7.35
N VAL A 127 12.21 -1.81 6.29
CA VAL A 127 12.61 -1.07 5.08
C VAL A 127 11.41 -0.43 4.39
N LEU A 128 10.26 -1.12 4.30
CA LEU A 128 9.04 -0.57 3.73
C LEU A 128 8.50 0.61 4.55
N LYS A 129 8.65 0.58 5.88
CA LYS A 129 8.32 1.73 6.74
C LYS A 129 9.19 2.94 6.40
N LYS A 130 10.51 2.74 6.28
CA LYS A 130 11.45 3.79 5.85
C LYS A 130 11.13 4.32 4.46
N ALA A 131 10.71 3.45 3.54
CA ALA A 131 10.31 3.84 2.19
C ALA A 131 9.12 4.80 2.21
N LEU A 132 8.07 4.45 2.97
CA LEU A 132 6.92 5.33 3.17
C LEU A 132 7.32 6.68 3.77
N GLU A 133 8.18 6.67 4.79
CA GLU A 133 8.67 7.88 5.46
C GLU A 133 9.50 8.79 4.53
N LYS A 134 10.16 8.22 3.52
CA LYS A 134 10.84 8.94 2.44
C LYS A 134 9.92 9.43 1.32
N GLY A 135 8.61 9.19 1.41
CA GLY A 135 7.64 9.57 0.38
C GLY A 135 7.66 8.67 -0.86
N ILE A 136 8.24 7.47 -0.78
CA ILE A 136 8.12 6.45 -1.82
C ILE A 136 6.67 5.97 -1.83
N VAL A 137 6.04 5.94 -3.01
CA VAL A 137 4.64 5.51 -3.14
C VAL A 137 4.55 4.00 -2.89
N LEU A 138 3.76 3.58 -1.91
CA LEU A 138 3.45 2.17 -1.69
C LEU A 138 2.14 1.82 -2.37
N ALA A 139 2.08 0.69 -3.06
CA ALA A 139 0.86 0.23 -3.72
C ALA A 139 0.81 -1.29 -3.80
N GLY A 140 -0.37 -1.84 -4.06
CA GLY A 140 -0.49 -3.27 -4.32
C GLY A 140 -1.93 -3.75 -4.36
N GLY A 141 -2.12 -4.91 -4.98
CA GLY A 141 -3.42 -5.56 -5.13
C GLY A 141 -3.50 -6.86 -4.33
N SER A 142 -4.70 -7.25 -3.90
CA SER A 142 -4.92 -8.52 -3.17
C SER A 142 -4.07 -8.58 -1.89
N ALA A 143 -3.16 -9.54 -1.74
CA ALA A 143 -2.20 -9.60 -0.63
C ALA A 143 -1.38 -8.30 -0.47
N GLY A 144 -0.95 -7.71 -1.59
CA GLY A 144 -0.26 -6.42 -1.62
C GLY A 144 -1.15 -5.22 -1.31
N SER A 145 -2.47 -5.39 -1.23
CA SER A 145 -3.39 -4.39 -0.71
C SER A 145 -3.52 -4.53 0.81
N LEU A 146 -3.74 -5.76 1.27
CA LEU A 146 -3.97 -6.08 2.68
C LEU A 146 -2.75 -5.81 3.56
N CYS A 147 -1.54 -5.98 3.06
CA CYS A 147 -0.33 -5.85 3.87
C CYS A 147 -0.12 -4.45 4.48
N TRP A 148 -0.75 -3.38 3.96
CA TRP A 148 -0.58 -2.03 4.51
C TRP A 148 -1.42 -1.74 5.74
N PHE A 149 -2.47 -2.53 5.97
CA PHE A 149 -3.46 -2.35 7.02
C PHE A 149 -3.02 -3.04 8.32
N GLU A 150 -3.72 -2.79 9.43
CA GLU A 150 -3.43 -3.47 10.71
C GLU A 150 -3.74 -4.96 10.60
N ASN A 151 -4.87 -5.31 9.99
CA ASN A 151 -5.33 -6.67 9.83
C ASN A 151 -6.36 -6.79 8.71
N GLY A 152 -6.68 -8.02 8.34
CA GLY A 152 -7.74 -8.28 7.38
C GLY A 152 -8.06 -9.75 7.20
N THR A 153 -9.03 -10.03 6.33
CA THR A 153 -9.41 -11.39 5.96
C THR A 153 -8.39 -11.99 4.99
N THR A 154 -8.08 -13.27 5.13
CA THR A 154 -7.13 -13.98 4.26
C THR A 154 -7.55 -15.41 3.97
N ASP A 155 -7.23 -15.87 2.78
CA ASP A 155 -7.35 -17.24 2.27
C ASP A 155 -6.02 -18.02 2.39
N SER A 156 -5.05 -17.47 3.12
CA SER A 156 -3.69 -18.03 3.23
C SER A 156 -3.60 -19.37 3.97
N ARG A 157 -4.71 -19.93 4.46
CA ARG A 157 -4.80 -21.20 5.19
C ARG A 157 -5.83 -22.10 4.53
N PRO A 158 -5.65 -23.43 4.58
CA PRO A 158 -6.65 -24.35 4.07
C PRO A 158 -7.97 -24.25 4.85
N ILE A 159 -9.03 -24.83 4.29
CA ILE A 159 -10.38 -25.00 4.88
C ILE A 159 -11.24 -23.73 4.82
N GLU A 160 -10.81 -22.63 5.43
CA GLU A 160 -11.65 -21.43 5.57
C GLU A 160 -10.84 -20.13 5.55
N LEU A 161 -11.54 -19.03 5.28
CA LEU A 161 -10.97 -17.71 5.45
C LEU A 161 -10.63 -17.46 6.92
N SER A 162 -9.47 -16.86 7.16
CA SER A 162 -8.94 -16.56 8.49
C SER A 162 -8.55 -15.09 8.60
N VAL A 163 -8.02 -14.70 9.76
CA VAL A 163 -7.46 -13.36 10.00
C VAL A 163 -5.94 -13.40 9.84
N VAL A 164 -5.38 -12.30 9.36
CA VAL A 164 -3.93 -12.05 9.38
C VAL A 164 -3.64 -10.59 9.73
N GLU A 165 -2.52 -10.37 10.41
CA GLU A 165 -1.97 -9.04 10.66
C GLU A 165 -1.18 -8.55 9.45
N GLY A 166 -1.32 -7.26 9.14
CA GLY A 166 -0.48 -6.57 8.16
C GLY A 166 0.66 -5.80 8.83
N LEU A 167 1.18 -4.80 8.12
CA LEU A 167 2.24 -3.90 8.58
C LEU A 167 1.71 -2.78 9.48
N GLY A 168 0.41 -2.52 9.49
CA GLY A 168 -0.21 -1.47 10.32
C GLY A 168 0.20 -0.05 9.94
N PHE A 169 0.55 0.20 8.67
CA PHE A 169 0.83 1.56 8.21
C PHE A 169 -0.45 2.40 8.09
N LEU A 170 -1.58 1.73 7.87
CA LEU A 170 -2.93 2.28 7.95
C LEU A 170 -3.65 1.68 9.17
N PRO A 171 -4.16 2.50 10.12
CA PRO A 171 -4.77 2.05 11.37
C PRO A 171 -6.23 1.61 11.17
N PHE A 172 -6.44 0.73 10.19
CA PHE A 172 -7.75 0.25 9.75
C PHE A 172 -7.67 -1.24 9.44
N SER A 173 -8.81 -1.92 9.47
CA SER A 173 -8.93 -3.27 8.92
C SER A 173 -9.17 -3.24 7.40
N HIS A 174 -8.94 -4.36 6.70
CA HIS A 174 -9.14 -4.45 5.26
C HIS A 174 -9.69 -5.79 4.77
N SER A 175 -10.42 -5.75 3.67
CA SER A 175 -10.83 -6.92 2.90
C SER A 175 -10.66 -6.64 1.40
N PRO A 176 -9.69 -7.28 0.71
CA PRO A 176 -9.63 -7.26 -0.75
C PRO A 176 -10.71 -8.18 -1.35
N HIS A 177 -10.84 -8.23 -2.67
CA HIS A 177 -11.75 -9.16 -3.37
C HIS A 177 -13.19 -9.14 -2.85
N TYR A 178 -13.66 -7.96 -2.39
CA TYR A 178 -14.78 -7.88 -1.46
C TYR A 178 -16.11 -8.44 -2.00
N HIS A 179 -16.41 -8.23 -3.29
CA HIS A 179 -17.57 -8.83 -3.95
C HIS A 179 -17.33 -10.23 -4.51
N SER A 180 -16.09 -10.62 -4.84
CA SER A 180 -15.82 -11.77 -5.71
C SER A 180 -15.68 -13.09 -4.95
N GLU A 181 -15.38 -13.03 -3.66
CA GLU A 181 -15.24 -14.20 -2.81
C GLU A 181 -16.38 -14.26 -1.80
N GLU A 182 -17.28 -15.24 -1.99
CA GLU A 182 -18.56 -15.38 -1.28
C GLU A 182 -18.48 -15.12 0.23
N PHE A 183 -17.44 -15.67 0.88
CA PHE A 183 -17.30 -15.60 2.33
C PHE A 183 -16.58 -14.36 2.85
N ARG A 184 -15.93 -13.54 2.01
CA ARG A 184 -15.13 -12.39 2.48
C ARG A 184 -15.98 -11.31 3.11
N ARG A 185 -17.06 -10.89 2.44
CA ARG A 185 -17.93 -9.82 2.93
C ARG A 185 -18.67 -10.22 4.22
N PRO A 186 -19.31 -11.40 4.31
CA PRO A 186 -19.91 -11.88 5.57
C PRO A 186 -18.90 -12.00 6.72
N LEU A 187 -17.71 -12.57 6.47
CA LEU A 187 -16.69 -12.72 7.52
C LEU A 187 -16.17 -11.36 7.99
N TYR A 188 -15.95 -10.42 7.07
CA TYR A 188 -15.47 -9.09 7.42
C TYR A 188 -16.49 -8.34 8.30
N HIS A 189 -17.78 -8.40 7.96
CA HIS A 189 -18.85 -7.86 8.80
C HIS A 189 -18.86 -8.52 10.18
N LYS A 190 -18.86 -9.85 10.24
CA LYS A 190 -18.84 -10.61 11.50
C LYS A 190 -17.65 -10.28 12.39
N ASN A 191 -16.46 -10.07 11.81
CA ASN A 191 -15.27 -9.72 12.57
C ASN A 191 -15.34 -8.30 13.14
N ILE A 192 -15.95 -7.35 12.43
CA ILE A 192 -16.21 -6.00 12.96
C ILE A 192 -17.26 -6.06 14.08
N GLU A 193 -18.35 -6.81 13.87
CA GLU A 193 -19.43 -6.98 14.86
C GLU A 193 -18.91 -7.58 16.17
N ASN A 194 -18.03 -8.58 16.08
CA ASN A 194 -17.44 -9.25 17.24
C ASN A 194 -16.25 -8.49 17.86
N GLY A 195 -15.89 -7.31 17.35
CA GLY A 195 -14.76 -6.51 17.83
C GLY A 195 -13.37 -7.11 17.54
N ILE A 196 -13.29 -8.08 16.63
CA ILE A 196 -12.01 -8.64 16.14
C ILE A 196 -11.31 -7.61 15.25
N PHE A 197 -12.09 -6.87 14.45
CA PHE A 197 -11.62 -5.78 13.60
C PHE A 197 -12.16 -4.44 14.07
N GLN A 198 -11.29 -3.43 14.02
CA GLN A 198 -11.74 -2.04 14.00
C GLN A 198 -12.42 -1.70 12.67
N ALA A 199 -13.02 -0.53 12.59
CA ALA A 199 -13.53 0.00 11.32
C ALA A 199 -12.46 -0.01 10.24
N GLY A 200 -12.88 -0.16 8.99
CA GLY A 200 -11.92 -0.28 7.91
C GLY A 200 -12.49 -0.18 6.51
N TYR A 201 -11.62 -0.44 5.55
CA TYR A 201 -11.90 -0.21 4.14
C TYR A 201 -11.91 -1.53 3.39
N ALA A 202 -12.99 -1.81 2.68
CA ALA A 202 -13.10 -2.98 1.83
C ALA A 202 -13.11 -2.57 0.36
N MET A 203 -12.51 -3.38 -0.51
CA MET A 203 -12.35 -3.04 -1.92
C MET A 203 -12.69 -4.23 -2.81
N ASP A 204 -13.56 -3.97 -3.77
CA ASP A 204 -13.81 -4.87 -4.89
C ASP A 204 -12.55 -5.02 -5.76
N ASN A 205 -12.50 -6.08 -6.57
CA ASN A 205 -11.57 -6.09 -7.71
C ASN A 205 -11.77 -4.82 -8.53
N ASN A 206 -10.72 -4.32 -9.18
CA ASN A 206 -10.80 -3.14 -10.03
C ASN A 206 -11.21 -1.84 -9.31
N SER A 207 -11.27 -1.83 -7.97
CA SER A 207 -11.45 -0.62 -7.16
C SER A 207 -10.29 -0.45 -6.18
N GLY A 208 -9.98 0.79 -5.84
CA GLY A 208 -8.92 1.10 -4.88
C GLY A 208 -9.08 2.47 -4.23
N ILE A 209 -8.35 2.66 -3.14
CA ILE A 209 -8.33 3.91 -2.37
C ILE A 209 -6.90 4.40 -2.28
N ILE A 210 -6.65 5.62 -2.74
CA ILE A 210 -5.40 6.33 -2.51
C ILE A 210 -5.50 6.97 -1.14
N PHE A 211 -4.61 6.58 -0.23
CA PHE A 211 -4.41 7.23 1.05
C PHE A 211 -3.27 8.24 0.94
N LYS A 212 -3.45 9.38 1.62
CA LYS A 212 -2.45 10.43 1.78
C LYS A 212 -2.28 10.70 3.27
N ASN A 213 -1.05 10.57 3.78
CA ASN A 213 -0.71 10.79 5.19
C ASN A 213 -1.65 10.00 6.13
N GLY A 214 -1.88 8.72 5.80
CA GLY A 214 -2.72 7.80 6.57
C GLY A 214 -4.23 8.00 6.44
N LYS A 215 -4.70 8.96 5.63
CA LYS A 215 -6.13 9.26 5.47
C LYS A 215 -6.60 8.98 4.03
N PRO A 216 -7.85 8.52 3.82
CA PRO A 216 -8.40 8.40 2.48
C PRO A 216 -8.35 9.74 1.77
N PHE A 217 -7.79 9.76 0.56
CA PHE A 217 -7.61 10.97 -0.24
C PHE A 217 -8.46 10.93 -1.51
N ARG A 218 -8.40 9.82 -2.26
CA ARG A 218 -9.18 9.62 -3.48
C ARG A 218 -9.60 8.16 -3.60
N VAL A 219 -10.83 7.93 -4.03
CA VAL A 219 -11.34 6.59 -4.37
C VAL A 219 -11.44 6.48 -5.88
N VAL A 220 -10.93 5.39 -6.44
CA VAL A 220 -10.87 5.16 -7.88
C VAL A 220 -11.43 3.79 -8.23
N SER A 221 -11.98 3.67 -9.44
CA SER A 221 -12.43 2.40 -10.00
C SER A 221 -12.12 2.34 -11.49
N LEU A 222 -12.02 1.14 -12.05
CA LEU A 222 -11.92 0.93 -13.49
C LEU A 222 -13.28 0.98 -14.18
N ASP A 223 -14.37 0.81 -13.43
CA ASP A 223 -15.75 0.75 -13.94
C ASP A 223 -16.77 1.16 -12.86
N GLU A 224 -18.05 1.27 -13.24
CA GLU A 224 -19.14 1.66 -12.35
C GLU A 224 -19.65 0.51 -11.46
N GLU A 225 -19.27 -0.73 -11.77
CA GLU A 225 -19.76 -1.94 -11.11
C GLU A 225 -18.96 -2.23 -9.84
N ASN A 226 -17.65 -2.01 -9.87
CA ASN A 226 -16.72 -2.29 -8.79
C ASN A 226 -16.51 -1.08 -7.87
N ASN A 227 -16.54 -1.30 -6.56
CA ASN A 227 -16.57 -0.22 -5.58
C ASN A 227 -15.64 -0.45 -4.38
N SER A 228 -15.43 0.63 -3.64
CA SER A 228 -14.77 0.60 -2.33
C SER A 228 -15.76 1.04 -1.26
N TYR A 229 -15.59 0.53 -0.04
CA TYR A 229 -16.53 0.71 1.05
C TYR A 229 -15.79 1.07 2.33
N TYR A 230 -16.44 1.84 3.19
CA TYR A 230 -16.05 2.00 4.59
C TYR A 230 -17.02 1.22 5.47
N VAL A 231 -16.49 0.32 6.30
CA VAL A 231 -17.28 -0.61 7.13
C VAL A 231 -16.97 -0.34 8.59
N TYR A 232 -18.00 -0.10 9.40
CA TYR A 232 -17.86 0.33 10.78
C TYR A 232 -19.07 -0.05 11.63
N MET A 233 -18.91 -0.02 12.95
CA MET A 233 -20.02 -0.21 13.90
C MET A 233 -20.77 1.11 14.11
N LYS A 234 -22.11 1.06 14.04
CA LYS A 234 -23.00 2.15 14.39
C LYS A 234 -24.25 1.60 15.08
N ASP A 235 -24.58 2.14 16.26
CA ASP A 235 -25.79 1.77 17.01
C ASP A 235 -25.95 0.24 17.22
N GLY A 236 -24.83 -0.45 17.50
CA GLY A 236 -24.80 -1.90 17.73
C GLY A 236 -24.92 -2.76 16.47
N LYS A 237 -24.81 -2.18 15.27
CA LYS A 237 -24.86 -2.90 13.99
C LYS A 237 -23.69 -2.53 13.10
N VAL A 238 -23.26 -3.48 12.28
CA VAL A 238 -22.29 -3.20 11.21
C VAL A 238 -22.99 -2.42 10.11
N VAL A 239 -22.39 -1.30 9.71
CA VAL A 239 -22.80 -0.46 8.60
C VAL A 239 -21.69 -0.46 7.57
N GLU A 240 -22.09 -0.58 6.31
CA GLU A 240 -21.21 -0.46 5.16
C GLU A 240 -21.66 0.73 4.31
N GLU A 241 -20.73 1.65 4.06
CA GLU A 241 -20.94 2.83 3.23
C GLU A 241 -20.14 2.71 1.93
N LYS A 242 -20.85 2.64 0.79
CA LYS A 242 -20.22 2.72 -0.53
C LYS A 242 -19.60 4.09 -0.73
N LEU A 243 -18.31 4.12 -1.05
CA LEU A 243 -17.57 5.34 -1.30
C LEU A 243 -17.71 5.79 -2.75
N LYS A 244 -17.82 7.10 -2.96
CA LYS A 244 -17.90 7.68 -4.31
C LYS A 244 -16.55 7.58 -5.02
N SER A 245 -16.50 6.86 -6.13
CA SER A 245 -15.30 6.64 -6.93
C SER A 245 -15.20 7.58 -8.14
N ILE A 246 -13.96 7.83 -8.56
CA ILE A 246 -13.63 8.40 -9.87
C ILE A 246 -13.34 7.23 -10.82
N ILE A 247 -14.03 7.18 -11.96
CA ILE A 247 -13.76 6.17 -12.99
C ILE A 247 -12.50 6.56 -13.77
N LEU A 248 -11.50 5.69 -13.77
CA LEU A 248 -10.26 5.88 -14.51
C LEU A 248 -10.47 5.64 -16.00
N LYS A 249 -9.78 6.40 -16.83
CA LYS A 249 -9.82 6.35 -18.31
C LYS A 249 -8.42 6.25 -18.87
#